data_AF-A0A5K7XGF6-F1
#
_entry.id   AF-A0A5K7XGF6-F1
#
_cell.length_a   1.000
_cell.length_b   1.000
_cell.length_c   1.000
_cell.angle_alpha   90.00
_cell.angle_beta   90.00
_cell.angle_gamma   90.00
#
_symmetry.space_group_name_H-M   'P 1'
#
loop_
_entity.id
_entity.type
_entity.pdbx_description
1 polymer ?
#
loop_
_entity_poly.entity_id
_entity_poly.type
_entity_poly.pdbx_seq_one_letter_code
_entity_poly.pdbx_strand_id
1 'polypeptide(L)'
;MARRNWPSIHIGSGMLALISIPFAGLVAFGQTSTYVTDTDASGSWHAAGNWDNGIPNATDAVAILNQPISTGVSAGSTYTLSLGGNDTVVGTLTSNNHPTDPTKYFRTQITQGTLVFRTSSGAATLNENLGAADQLESRLRINVPVRVESDLVVNANNSLSRNTNTEFAQRIDGAAARTITKEGQGNLQLGFAGTLGATEGFLGNLVINAGGVRLIIPNGSAAGMLNPTLSKAAGVTVNSGGQLQIGNALSSVTLGPGAELKLNGPGKPAFPGLVTQNGALRFDGAGEVVASFNSPVNLQSASQINVAAADSTGVLSAEVRGVGLLQKSGNGLLKLAAANVYSGGTTISNGALAVSNASGSGVGTGDVAVNAAILGGTGTLGSVGDASNVTLVGGTLAPGDLASTLGANLPTPQLPNLYTSAGRLTILGDLAFDAASTMQVDLTGAVAATGYDQVVSSGAISLSGATLNLSLGAYVPAGTETFTLINNTGNGAISGAFGNYAQGAAVDLAGKTFYINYMGGTGNDVVLSATQPGTEDADFDNDGDVDGADFLTWQRNFGTAGDNAHGNANGDGTVDGLDLAVWRNQFGAGSPANVAASAIPEPASAALLLLAAGALAGARRSATACRK
;
A
#
# COMPACT_ATOMS: atom_id res chain seq x y z
N MET A 1 19.93 23.58 86.15
CA MET A 1 19.24 24.71 85.48
C MET A 1 20.28 25.73 85.06
N ALA A 2 20.33 26.05 83.76
CA ALA A 2 21.01 27.22 83.13
C ALA A 2 22.54 27.37 83.33
N ARG A 3 23.40 27.64 82.35
CA ARG A 3 23.31 27.93 80.90
C ARG A 3 24.72 27.66 80.31
N ARG A 4 24.76 27.22 79.05
CA ARG A 4 25.95 27.16 78.18
C ARG A 4 26.55 28.55 77.95
N ASN A 5 27.87 28.65 77.87
CA ASN A 5 28.58 29.39 76.82
C ASN A 5 30.04 28.91 76.72
N TRP A 6 30.52 28.85 75.49
CA TRP A 6 31.72 28.15 75.00
C TRP A 6 33.04 28.85 75.40
N PRO A 7 34.16 28.13 75.40
CA PRO A 7 35.44 28.73 75.07
C PRO A 7 36.05 28.15 73.80
N SER A 8 36.56 29.07 72.98
CA SER A 8 37.47 28.88 71.87
C SER A 8 38.70 28.05 72.29
N ILE A 9 39.09 27.08 71.47
CA ILE A 9 40.36 26.36 71.60
C ILE A 9 41.38 26.98 70.65
N HIS A 10 42.47 27.50 71.23
CA HIS A 10 43.76 27.73 70.58
C HIS A 10 44.65 26.52 70.85
N ILE A 11 45.21 25.92 69.80
CA ILE A 11 46.38 25.03 69.82
C ILE A 11 47.18 25.46 68.58
N GLY A 12 48.43 25.93 68.65
CA GLY A 12 49.53 25.45 69.48
C GLY A 12 50.43 24.56 68.62
N SER A 13 51.42 25.17 67.97
CA SER A 13 52.40 24.67 67.01
C SER A 13 52.83 23.19 67.13
N GLY A 14 52.87 22.48 65.99
CA GLY A 14 53.56 21.19 65.86
C GLY A 14 53.35 20.53 64.50
N MET A 15 54.38 20.56 63.65
CA MET A 15 54.57 19.91 62.34
C MET A 15 53.53 18.86 61.90
N LEU A 16 52.95 19.04 60.70
CA LEU A 16 52.53 17.91 59.87
C LEU A 16 52.51 18.25 58.37
N ALA A 17 52.97 17.28 57.59
CA ALA A 17 53.24 17.25 56.16
C ALA A 17 52.36 18.13 55.24
N LEU A 18 53.03 18.84 54.32
CA LEU A 18 52.45 19.22 53.03
C LEU A 18 52.10 17.93 52.28
N ILE A 19 50.87 17.45 52.43
CA ILE A 19 50.23 16.62 51.42
C ILE A 19 49.63 17.61 50.41
N SER A 20 50.33 17.79 49.30
CA SER A 20 49.76 18.39 48.10
C SER A 20 48.64 17.47 47.62
N ILE A 21 47.40 17.77 48.01
CA ILE A 21 46.22 17.22 47.34
C ILE A 21 46.11 17.99 46.02
N PRO A 22 46.28 17.36 44.84
CA PRO A 22 45.91 18.04 43.62
C PRO A 22 44.41 18.31 43.72
N PHE A 23 44.05 19.59 43.64
CA PHE A 23 42.69 20.02 43.33
C PHE A 23 42.31 19.34 42.02
N ALA A 24 41.64 18.20 42.09
CA ALA A 24 40.75 17.76 41.02
C ALA A 24 39.66 18.84 40.97
N GLY A 25 39.66 19.62 39.89
CA GLY A 25 38.70 20.68 39.68
C GLY A 25 37.30 20.15 39.95
N LEU A 26 36.64 20.74 40.94
CA LEU A 26 35.23 20.56 41.16
C LEU A 26 34.54 21.14 39.92
N VAL A 27 34.16 20.28 38.97
CA VAL A 27 33.33 20.72 37.84
C VAL A 27 32.00 21.15 38.45
N ALA A 28 31.75 22.46 38.44
CA ALA A 28 30.50 23.01 38.94
C ALA A 28 29.32 22.39 38.17
N PHE A 29 28.24 22.08 38.88
CA PHE A 29 26.97 21.67 38.29
C PHE A 29 26.57 22.71 37.21
N GLY A 30 26.52 22.28 35.94
CA GLY A 30 26.07 23.11 34.81
C GLY A 30 27.15 23.62 33.83
N GLN A 31 28.41 23.19 33.92
CA GLN A 31 29.42 23.49 32.89
C GLN A 31 29.38 22.46 31.76
N THR A 32 29.05 22.89 30.54
CA THR A 32 29.15 22.08 29.32
C THR A 32 30.62 21.93 28.92
N SER A 33 31.21 20.76 29.14
CA SER A 33 32.57 20.47 28.67
C SER A 33 32.56 20.31 27.14
N THR A 34 33.15 21.27 26.44
CA THR A 34 33.23 21.23 24.97
C THR A 34 34.57 20.61 24.56
N TYR A 35 34.50 19.47 23.88
CA TYR A 35 35.63 18.71 23.35
C TYR A 35 35.62 18.86 21.82
N VAL A 36 36.47 19.75 21.34
CA VAL A 36 36.46 20.15 19.94
C VAL A 36 37.55 19.39 19.21
N THR A 37 37.15 18.71 18.13
CA THR A 37 37.96 18.27 16.99
C THR A 37 39.04 17.22 17.20
N ASP A 38 38.91 16.13 16.42
CA ASP A 38 40.04 15.32 15.96
C ASP A 38 40.83 16.13 14.92
N THR A 39 41.96 16.73 15.31
CA THR A 39 42.72 17.67 14.47
C THR A 39 43.80 17.02 13.61
N ASP A 40 44.17 15.76 13.89
CA ASP A 40 45.36 15.14 13.31
C ASP A 40 45.07 14.00 12.32
N ALA A 41 43.79 13.66 12.13
CA ALA A 41 43.33 12.61 11.22
C ALA A 41 43.95 11.23 11.52
N SER A 42 44.29 10.94 12.79
CA SER A 42 44.97 9.70 13.19
C SER A 42 44.07 8.48 13.44
N GLY A 43 42.75 8.65 13.51
CA GLY A 43 41.74 7.58 13.57
C GLY A 43 41.43 7.08 14.99
N SER A 44 41.71 7.87 16.03
CA SER A 44 41.56 7.40 17.41
C SER A 44 40.93 8.45 18.32
N TRP A 45 39.92 8.05 19.11
CA TRP A 45 39.44 8.86 20.22
C TRP A 45 40.28 8.68 21.48
N HIS A 46 41.29 7.80 21.52
CA HIS A 46 42.04 7.49 22.76
C HIS A 46 43.24 8.35 23.03
N ALA A 47 43.81 8.97 22.00
CA ALA A 47 45.00 9.78 22.19
C ALA A 47 44.59 11.21 22.51
N ALA A 48 44.94 11.67 23.72
CA ALA A 48 44.66 13.03 24.17
C ALA A 48 45.26 14.10 23.23
N GLY A 49 46.32 13.76 22.48
CA GLY A 49 46.93 14.64 21.48
C GLY A 49 46.09 14.87 20.22
N ASN A 50 45.05 14.06 20.01
CA ASN A 50 44.19 14.18 18.83
C ASN A 50 43.06 15.19 19.05
N TRP A 51 42.75 15.53 20.29
CA TRP A 51 41.61 16.37 20.68
C TRP A 51 42.05 17.62 21.43
N ASP A 52 41.51 18.79 21.07
CA ASP A 52 41.91 20.07 21.69
C ASP A 52 41.64 20.12 23.22
N ASN A 53 40.82 19.21 23.76
CA ASN A 53 40.51 19.08 25.20
C ASN A 53 40.47 17.62 25.70
N GLY A 54 41.12 16.68 25.01
CA GLY A 54 41.07 15.26 25.35
C GLY A 54 39.76 14.55 24.97
N ILE A 55 39.58 13.31 25.45
CA ILE A 55 38.45 12.45 25.07
C ILE A 55 37.16 12.94 25.72
N PRO A 56 36.05 13.10 24.98
CA PRO A 56 34.73 13.30 25.56
C PRO A 56 34.35 12.12 26.44
N ASN A 57 34.25 12.30 27.76
CA ASN A 57 33.76 11.25 28.66
C ASN A 57 33.06 11.83 29.90
N ALA A 58 32.09 12.70 29.67
CA ALA A 58 31.32 13.34 30.72
C ALA A 58 29.86 13.54 30.30
N THR A 59 28.96 13.58 31.28
CA THR A 59 27.59 14.05 31.06
C THR A 59 27.63 15.45 30.43
N ASP A 60 26.76 15.72 29.46
CA ASP A 60 26.70 16.99 28.72
C ASP A 60 27.93 17.30 27.85
N ALA A 61 28.90 16.38 27.73
CA ALA A 61 30.06 16.60 26.89
C ALA A 61 29.66 16.82 25.42
N VAL A 62 30.23 17.83 24.78
CA VAL A 62 30.04 18.11 23.35
C VAL A 62 31.25 17.58 22.59
N ALA A 63 31.03 16.66 21.67
CA ALA A 63 32.03 16.08 20.78
C ALA A 63 31.76 16.53 19.33
N ILE A 64 32.78 17.06 18.66
CA ILE A 64 32.68 17.53 17.27
C ILE A 64 33.70 16.80 16.39
N LEU A 65 33.20 16.07 15.40
CA LEU A 65 33.98 15.45 14.33
C LEU A 65 33.97 16.36 13.11
N ASN A 66 35.07 17.08 12.87
CA ASN A 66 35.20 18.01 11.76
C ASN A 66 36.16 17.46 10.70
N GLN A 67 35.78 17.51 9.42
CA GLN A 67 36.62 17.18 8.25
C GLN A 67 37.66 16.05 8.44
N PRO A 68 37.27 14.76 8.38
CA PRO A 68 38.26 13.70 8.23
C PRO A 68 38.91 13.83 6.83
N ILE A 69 40.04 14.53 6.74
CA ILE A 69 40.74 14.78 5.47
C ILE A 69 41.41 13.47 5.01
N SER A 70 40.85 12.84 3.98
CA SER A 70 41.62 11.99 3.08
C SER A 70 42.37 12.91 2.10
N THR A 71 43.70 12.79 2.09
CA THR A 71 44.57 13.36 1.05
C THR A 71 44.57 12.51 -0.23
N GLY A 72 43.81 11.41 -0.29
CA GLY A 72 43.75 10.48 -1.43
C GLY A 72 42.38 10.42 -2.13
N VAL A 73 42.43 10.32 -3.47
CA VAL A 73 41.33 10.41 -4.46
C VAL A 73 40.57 9.10 -4.73
N SER A 74 40.72 8.05 -3.93
CA SER A 74 40.00 6.78 -4.17
C SER A 74 38.63 6.77 -3.47
N ALA A 75 37.56 6.57 -4.25
CA ALA A 75 36.24 6.25 -3.73
C ALA A 75 36.32 5.09 -2.72
N GLY A 76 35.83 5.31 -1.50
CA GLY A 76 35.69 4.27 -0.47
C GLY A 76 36.62 4.31 0.74
N SER A 77 37.55 5.27 0.83
CA SER A 77 38.39 5.48 2.03
C SER A 77 37.52 5.68 3.28
N THR A 78 37.68 4.80 4.27
CA THR A 78 36.91 4.82 5.52
C THR A 78 37.82 5.22 6.67
N TYR A 79 37.48 6.32 7.33
CA TYR A 79 38.15 6.77 8.53
C TYR A 79 37.62 6.00 9.73
N THR A 80 38.47 5.16 10.32
CA THR A 80 38.09 4.35 11.47
C THR A 80 38.45 5.09 12.74
N LEU A 81 37.49 5.28 13.62
CA LEU A 81 37.59 5.87 14.95
C LEU A 81 37.45 4.75 16.00
N SER A 82 38.44 4.58 16.87
CA SER A 82 38.30 3.74 18.06
C SER A 82 37.80 4.58 19.24
N LEU A 83 36.79 4.10 20.00
CA LEU A 83 36.43 4.54 21.37
C LEU A 83 37.04 3.62 22.46
N GLY A 84 37.96 2.74 22.06
CA GLY A 84 38.84 2.04 22.98
C GLY A 84 38.10 0.92 23.66
N GLY A 85 38.60 0.47 24.82
CA GLY A 85 37.96 -0.64 25.54
C GLY A 85 36.76 -0.25 26.41
N ASN A 86 36.41 1.05 26.51
CA ASN A 86 35.54 1.58 27.56
C ASN A 86 34.31 2.31 27.00
N ASP A 87 33.38 2.64 27.91
CA ASP A 87 32.26 3.54 27.66
C ASP A 87 32.77 4.97 27.43
N THR A 88 32.28 5.61 26.37
CA THR A 88 32.52 7.03 26.05
C THR A 88 31.20 7.78 26.17
N VAL A 89 31.10 8.67 27.16
CA VAL A 89 29.88 9.44 27.45
C VAL A 89 29.88 10.80 26.76
N VAL A 90 28.81 11.09 26.01
CA VAL A 90 28.56 12.37 25.33
C VAL A 90 27.13 12.86 25.56
N GLY A 91 26.96 14.17 25.69
CA GLY A 91 25.65 14.84 25.61
C GLY A 91 25.32 15.27 24.18
N THR A 92 26.32 15.67 23.40
CA THR A 92 26.16 16.03 21.98
C THR A 92 27.28 15.43 21.16
N LEU A 93 26.95 14.78 20.05
CA LEU A 93 27.89 14.36 19.02
C LEU A 93 27.53 15.06 17.71
N THR A 94 28.45 15.83 17.14
CA THR A 94 28.26 16.46 15.83
C THR A 94 29.26 15.87 14.83
N SER A 95 28.78 15.44 13.67
CA SER A 95 29.61 15.04 12.53
C SER A 95 29.42 16.00 11.37
N ASN A 96 30.51 16.67 10.99
CA ASN A 96 30.59 17.53 9.82
C ASN A 96 31.28 16.78 8.68
N ASN A 97 30.57 15.84 8.06
CA ASN A 97 31.03 15.11 6.88
C ASN A 97 30.92 15.98 5.61
N HIS A 98 31.64 17.10 5.57
CA HIS A 98 31.68 18.03 4.44
C HIS A 98 33.05 18.01 3.74
N PRO A 99 33.13 17.54 2.49
CA PRO A 99 34.24 17.88 1.61
C PRO A 99 34.18 19.37 1.27
N THR A 100 35.27 20.12 1.44
CA THR A 100 35.46 21.37 0.69
C THR A 100 35.75 21.11 -0.79
N ASP A 101 36.03 19.86 -1.15
CA ASP A 101 36.38 19.40 -2.49
C ASP A 101 35.35 18.37 -3.01
N PRO A 102 34.60 18.69 -4.08
CA PRO A 102 33.54 17.83 -4.62
C PRO A 102 34.04 16.49 -5.22
N THR A 103 35.34 16.27 -5.33
CA THR A 103 35.94 15.03 -5.86
C THR A 103 36.23 13.96 -4.80
N LYS A 104 35.97 14.25 -3.51
CA LYS A 104 36.35 13.39 -2.39
C LYS A 104 35.15 12.68 -1.74
N TYR A 105 35.36 11.42 -1.34
CA TYR A 105 34.39 10.52 -0.69
C TYR A 105 34.75 10.32 0.79
N PHE A 106 33.77 10.26 1.70
CA PHE A 106 34.08 10.10 3.15
C PHE A 106 33.11 9.18 3.88
N ARG A 107 33.67 8.17 4.54
CA ARG A 107 32.96 7.39 5.55
C ARG A 107 33.70 7.52 6.87
N THR A 108 33.02 7.99 7.90
CA THR A 108 33.52 7.96 9.27
C THR A 108 32.91 6.73 9.93
N GLN A 109 33.72 5.84 10.52
CA GLN A 109 33.21 4.66 11.20
C GLN A 109 33.80 4.53 12.60
N ILE A 110 32.96 4.41 13.62
CA ILE A 110 33.36 4.11 14.99
C ILE A 110 33.33 2.59 15.17
N THR A 111 34.41 1.93 15.61
CA THR A 111 34.52 0.45 15.57
C THR A 111 34.88 -0.26 16.88
N GLN A 112 35.28 0.46 17.92
CA GLN A 112 35.65 -0.12 19.21
C GLN A 112 35.06 0.69 20.36
N GLY A 113 34.69 0.02 21.46
CA GLY A 113 34.12 0.62 22.67
C GLY A 113 32.59 0.66 22.68
N THR A 114 32.03 1.51 23.54
CA THR A 114 30.58 1.76 23.64
C THR A 114 30.32 3.27 23.61
N LEU A 115 29.35 3.72 22.83
CA LEU A 115 28.94 5.12 22.81
C LEU A 115 27.72 5.33 23.71
N VAL A 116 27.81 6.24 24.68
CA VAL A 116 26.75 6.50 25.66
C VAL A 116 26.24 7.92 25.51
N PHE A 117 24.95 8.07 25.20
CA PHE A 117 24.27 9.37 25.13
C PHE A 117 23.64 9.71 26.48
N ARG A 118 24.17 10.74 27.15
CA ARG A 118 23.73 11.18 28.48
C ARG A 118 23.87 12.70 28.65
N THR A 119 22.80 13.30 29.15
CA THR A 119 22.71 14.72 29.53
C THR A 119 22.17 14.87 30.95
N SER A 120 22.47 15.98 31.62
CA SER A 120 21.89 16.33 32.92
C SER A 120 20.52 16.98 32.79
N SER A 121 20.21 17.51 31.61
CA SER A 121 18.94 18.17 31.28
C SER A 121 18.57 17.94 29.81
N GLY A 122 17.31 17.66 29.53
CA GLY A 122 16.79 17.49 28.17
C GLY A 122 17.34 16.25 27.44
N ALA A 123 17.26 16.28 26.11
CA ALA A 123 17.73 15.20 25.26
C ALA A 123 19.20 15.39 24.86
N ALA A 124 19.95 14.28 24.79
CA ALA A 124 21.21 14.22 24.08
C ALA A 124 20.99 14.42 22.58
N THR A 125 22.02 14.85 21.85
CA THR A 125 21.90 15.11 20.41
C THR A 125 22.98 14.42 19.58
N LEU A 126 22.59 13.89 18.43
CA LEU A 126 23.48 13.48 17.35
C LEU A 126 23.14 14.34 16.12
N ASN A 127 24.08 15.18 15.70
CA ASN A 127 23.90 16.08 14.58
C ASN A 127 24.78 15.63 13.41
N GLU A 128 24.18 15.41 12.25
CA GLU A 128 24.91 15.36 10.98
C GLU A 128 24.57 16.61 10.16
N ASN A 129 25.55 17.50 10.02
CA ASN A 129 25.36 18.73 9.27
C ASN A 129 25.49 18.48 7.76
N LEU A 130 24.59 19.10 6.99
CA LEU A 130 24.61 19.10 5.52
C LEU A 130 25.85 19.88 5.05
N GLY A 131 26.72 19.21 4.30
CA GLY A 131 27.74 19.87 3.50
C GLY A 131 27.12 20.52 2.25
N ALA A 132 27.74 21.56 1.67
CA ALA A 132 27.16 22.38 0.60
C ALA A 132 26.95 21.69 -0.77
N ALA A 133 27.03 20.36 -0.89
CA ALA A 133 26.86 19.67 -2.15
C ALA A 133 26.19 18.29 -2.00
N ASP A 134 25.23 18.00 -2.87
CA ASP A 134 24.51 16.73 -3.00
C ASP A 134 25.40 15.66 -3.66
N GLN A 135 26.48 15.26 -2.97
CA GLN A 135 27.52 14.35 -3.49
C GLN A 135 27.44 12.92 -2.90
N LEU A 136 28.03 11.98 -3.65
CA LEU A 136 27.85 10.52 -3.59
C LEU A 136 28.58 9.82 -2.42
N GLU A 137 27.99 9.71 -1.22
CA GLU A 137 28.42 8.81 -0.09
C GLU A 137 29.16 9.44 1.12
N SER A 138 28.68 10.55 1.70
CA SER A 138 29.10 10.94 3.07
C SER A 138 28.26 10.19 4.13
N ARG A 139 28.88 9.32 4.95
CA ARG A 139 28.19 8.55 6.02
C ARG A 139 28.95 8.55 7.35
N LEU A 140 28.25 8.78 8.47
CA LEU A 140 28.69 8.35 9.81
C LEU A 140 28.16 6.95 10.12
N ARG A 141 29.04 6.02 10.42
CA ARG A 141 28.71 4.66 10.82
C ARG A 141 29.17 4.39 12.25
N ILE A 142 28.22 4.21 13.15
CA ILE A 142 28.48 3.82 14.54
C ILE A 142 28.41 2.30 14.60
N ASN A 143 29.56 1.64 14.46
CA ASN A 143 29.72 0.19 14.51
C ASN A 143 30.20 -0.28 15.89
N VAL A 144 29.58 0.29 16.92
CA VAL A 144 29.75 -0.03 18.33
C VAL A 144 28.37 -0.01 19.00
N PRO A 145 28.16 -0.72 20.11
CA PRO A 145 26.93 -0.60 20.87
C PRO A 145 26.63 0.86 21.26
N VAL A 146 25.36 1.25 21.17
CA VAL A 146 24.88 2.57 21.57
C VAL A 146 24.01 2.42 22.80
N ARG A 147 24.30 3.18 23.87
CA ARG A 147 23.47 3.22 25.08
C ARG A 147 22.82 4.59 25.23
N VAL A 148 21.50 4.60 25.33
CA VAL A 148 20.65 5.79 25.44
C VAL A 148 20.21 5.93 26.90
N GLU A 149 20.86 6.83 27.63
CA GLU A 149 20.58 7.06 29.06
C GLU A 149 19.75 8.33 29.32
N SER A 150 19.78 9.29 28.38
CA SER A 150 18.80 10.36 28.21
C SER A 150 18.01 10.14 26.93
N ASP A 151 16.93 10.88 26.68
CA ASP A 151 16.33 10.92 25.34
C ASP A 151 17.39 11.36 24.31
N LEU A 152 17.27 10.92 23.07
CA LEU A 152 18.25 11.18 22.01
C LEU A 152 17.54 11.78 20.79
N VAL A 153 17.96 12.97 20.37
CA VAL A 153 17.55 13.56 19.09
C VAL A 153 18.64 13.31 18.05
N VAL A 154 18.30 12.63 16.97
CA VAL A 154 19.17 12.40 15.81
C VAL A 154 18.75 13.35 14.69
N ASN A 155 19.50 14.43 14.51
CA ASN A 155 19.33 15.39 13.42
C ASN A 155 20.16 14.93 12.21
N ALA A 156 19.58 14.08 11.36
CA ALA A 156 20.23 13.65 10.12
C ALA A 156 19.80 14.54 8.96
N ASN A 157 20.60 15.55 8.64
CA ASN A 157 20.30 16.52 7.59
C ASN A 157 21.05 16.27 6.26
N ASN A 158 21.73 15.12 6.09
CA ASN A 158 22.47 14.76 4.87
C ASN A 158 21.57 14.27 3.72
N SER A 159 22.16 14.17 2.50
CA SER A 159 21.54 13.96 1.18
C SER A 159 20.13 13.34 1.17
N LEU A 160 19.22 14.04 0.49
CA LEU A 160 17.79 13.74 0.39
C LEU A 160 17.48 12.57 -0.55
N SER A 161 18.40 12.28 -1.47
CA SER A 161 18.16 11.41 -2.62
C SER A 161 18.73 9.99 -2.49
N ARG A 162 19.50 9.70 -1.43
CA ARG A 162 20.18 8.42 -1.26
C ARG A 162 20.00 7.87 0.15
N ASN A 163 20.07 6.54 0.27
CA ASN A 163 19.89 5.82 1.52
C ASN A 163 21.12 5.87 2.46
N THR A 164 22.21 6.57 2.14
CA THR A 164 23.54 6.39 2.77
C THR A 164 23.91 7.49 3.79
N ASN A 165 23.30 7.49 4.98
CA ASN A 165 23.25 8.66 5.88
C ASN A 165 23.99 8.45 7.22
N THR A 166 23.28 8.27 8.35
CA THR A 166 23.82 7.74 9.62
C THR A 166 23.50 6.25 9.72
N GLU A 167 24.41 5.43 10.25
CA GLU A 167 24.13 4.01 10.52
C GLU A 167 24.48 3.65 11.97
N PHE A 168 23.51 3.15 12.73
CA PHE A 168 23.75 2.43 13.98
C PHE A 168 23.83 0.95 13.64
N ALA A 169 25.05 0.41 13.49
CA ALA A 169 25.25 -0.92 12.93
C ALA A 169 25.20 -2.06 13.97
N GLN A 170 25.17 -1.69 15.26
CA GLN A 170 25.20 -2.62 16.40
C GLN A 170 24.00 -2.37 17.32
N ARG A 171 23.93 -3.14 18.42
CA ARG A 171 22.86 -3.06 19.41
C ARG A 171 22.68 -1.64 19.97
N ILE A 172 21.42 -1.23 20.08
CA ILE A 172 21.00 0.00 20.76
C ILE A 172 20.28 -0.41 22.04
N ASP A 173 20.72 0.10 23.18
CA ASP A 173 20.15 -0.17 24.50
C ASP A 173 19.55 1.11 25.08
N GLY A 174 18.40 0.99 25.75
CA GLY A 174 17.73 2.12 26.42
C GLY A 174 16.47 1.66 27.14
N ALA A 175 16.16 2.30 28.27
CA ALA A 175 14.97 1.98 29.06
C ALA A 175 13.67 2.39 28.34
N ALA A 176 12.54 1.79 28.72
CA ALA A 176 11.22 2.03 28.09
C ALA A 176 10.77 3.50 28.12
N ALA A 177 11.24 4.28 29.11
CA ALA A 177 10.95 5.71 29.23
C ALA A 177 11.76 6.59 28.27
N ARG A 178 12.78 6.04 27.59
CA ARG A 178 13.66 6.81 26.70
C ARG A 178 13.06 6.93 25.31
N THR A 179 13.34 8.02 24.65
CA THR A 179 12.90 8.28 23.28
C THR A 179 14.09 8.56 22.38
N ILE A 180 14.14 7.90 21.22
CA ILE A 180 14.96 8.35 20.09
C ILE A 180 14.06 9.10 19.14
N THR A 181 14.34 10.38 18.91
CA THR A 181 13.63 11.23 17.97
C THR A 181 14.49 11.46 16.74
N LYS A 182 13.99 11.06 15.57
CA LYS A 182 14.61 11.29 14.27
C LYS A 182 14.08 12.57 13.65
N GLU A 183 14.99 13.50 13.46
CA GLU A 183 14.80 14.82 12.86
C GLU A 183 15.66 14.97 11.60
N GLY A 184 15.39 16.02 10.83
CA GLY A 184 16.11 16.28 9.59
C GLY A 184 15.68 15.41 8.42
N GLN A 185 15.88 15.89 7.20
CA GLN A 185 15.32 15.28 6.00
C GLN A 185 16.07 14.02 5.51
N GLY A 186 17.28 13.79 6.01
CA GLY A 186 18.07 12.60 5.71
C GLY A 186 17.52 11.34 6.38
N ASN A 187 18.10 10.19 6.06
CA ASN A 187 17.73 8.89 6.61
C ASN A 187 18.60 8.52 7.83
N LEU A 188 18.12 7.63 8.69
CA LEU A 188 18.89 6.95 9.73
C LEU A 188 18.77 5.45 9.48
N GLN A 189 19.87 4.73 9.42
CA GLN A 189 19.87 3.29 9.30
C GLN A 189 20.04 2.64 10.67
N LEU A 190 19.17 1.68 10.97
CA LEU A 190 19.27 0.83 12.16
C LEU A 190 19.62 -0.59 11.71
N GLY A 191 20.85 -1.00 12.00
CA GLY A 191 21.37 -2.32 11.72
C GLY A 191 21.06 -3.28 12.85
N PHE A 192 20.54 -4.45 12.49
CA PHE A 192 20.30 -5.55 13.43
C PHE A 192 21.32 -6.65 13.18
N ALA A 193 22.40 -6.67 13.98
CA ALA A 193 23.38 -7.75 13.96
C ALA A 193 22.93 -8.87 14.92
N GLY A 194 22.59 -10.04 14.38
CA GLY A 194 22.29 -11.26 15.15
C GLY A 194 20.87 -11.33 15.75
N THR A 195 20.57 -12.46 16.41
CA THR A 195 19.32 -12.69 17.14
C THR A 195 19.44 -12.08 18.54
N LEU A 196 18.77 -10.96 18.80
CA LEU A 196 18.66 -10.39 20.16
C LEU A 196 17.67 -11.23 20.98
N GLY A 197 18.02 -11.56 22.24
CA GLY A 197 17.09 -12.22 23.15
C GLY A 197 15.87 -11.36 23.48
N ALA A 198 14.76 -11.94 23.95
CA ALA A 198 13.49 -11.24 24.21
C ALA A 198 13.61 -10.08 25.23
N THR A 199 14.66 -10.05 26.07
CA THR A 199 14.92 -8.99 27.08
C THR A 199 16.01 -7.99 26.68
N GLU A 200 16.68 -8.16 25.52
CA GLU A 200 17.85 -7.35 25.11
C GLU A 200 17.54 -6.36 23.97
N GLY A 201 18.06 -5.13 24.02
CA GLY A 201 17.85 -4.10 22.98
C GLY A 201 16.93 -2.96 23.39
N PHE A 202 16.68 -2.03 22.46
CA PHE A 202 16.00 -0.77 22.76
C PHE A 202 14.54 -0.98 23.17
N LEU A 203 14.24 -0.69 24.45
CA LEU A 203 12.90 -0.80 25.02
C LEU A 203 12.06 0.47 24.80
N GLY A 204 12.73 1.60 24.52
CA GLY A 204 12.15 2.94 24.45
C GLY A 204 11.37 3.25 23.18
N ASN A 205 10.88 4.50 23.08
CA ASN A 205 10.11 5.01 21.95
C ASN A 205 11.03 5.36 20.77
N LEU A 206 10.57 5.08 19.55
CA LEU A 206 11.13 5.70 18.34
C LEU A 206 10.11 6.68 17.77
N VAL A 207 10.51 7.94 17.62
CA VAL A 207 9.69 9.00 16.99
C VAL A 207 10.40 9.47 15.73
N ILE A 208 9.68 9.52 14.60
CA ILE A 208 10.23 9.95 13.31
C ILE A 208 9.46 11.18 12.84
N ASN A 209 10.07 12.35 12.98
CA ASN A 209 9.46 13.63 12.61
C ASN A 209 9.81 14.05 11.18
N ALA A 210 11.01 13.72 10.70
CA ALA A 210 11.44 14.03 9.34
C ALA A 210 12.40 12.98 8.77
N GLY A 211 12.39 12.88 7.44
CA GLY A 211 13.25 11.96 6.70
C GLY A 211 12.82 10.51 6.90
N GLY A 212 13.78 9.58 6.90
CA GLY A 212 13.50 8.15 7.04
C GLY A 212 14.25 7.47 8.18
N VAL A 213 13.68 6.42 8.74
CA VAL A 213 14.42 5.39 9.47
C VAL A 213 14.32 4.11 8.67
N ARG A 214 15.47 3.60 8.24
CA ARG A 214 15.59 2.37 7.45
C ARG A 214 16.13 1.24 8.31
N LEU A 215 15.42 0.13 8.33
CA LEU A 215 15.91 -1.09 8.99
C LEU A 215 16.79 -1.85 7.99
N ILE A 216 17.98 -2.29 8.43
CA ILE A 216 18.95 -2.98 7.56
C ILE A 216 19.49 -4.24 8.23
N ILE A 217 19.95 -5.19 7.40
CA ILE A 217 20.89 -6.23 7.84
C ILE A 217 22.31 -5.71 7.60
N PRO A 218 23.20 -5.67 8.62
CA PRO A 218 24.57 -5.23 8.44
C PRO A 218 25.34 -6.14 7.46
N ASN A 219 26.10 -5.54 6.54
CA ASN A 219 26.92 -6.26 5.54
C ASN A 219 27.77 -7.36 6.20
N GLY A 220 27.69 -8.59 5.66
CA GLY A 220 28.42 -9.76 6.16
C GLY A 220 27.67 -10.63 7.18
N SER A 221 26.49 -10.20 7.63
CA SER A 221 25.57 -11.09 8.37
C SER A 221 24.97 -12.11 7.41
N ALA A 222 24.84 -13.37 7.83
CA ALA A 222 24.21 -14.40 6.99
C ALA A 222 22.83 -13.91 6.54
N ALA A 223 22.53 -14.06 5.25
CA ALA A 223 21.21 -13.84 4.67
C ALA A 223 20.24 -14.92 5.18
N GLY A 224 19.95 -14.89 6.47
CA GLY A 224 18.94 -15.69 7.14
C GLY A 224 17.92 -14.74 7.72
N MET A 225 16.64 -15.07 7.57
CA MET A 225 15.49 -14.26 7.98
C MET A 225 15.60 -13.80 9.43
N LEU A 226 16.12 -12.59 9.65
CA LEU A 226 16.12 -11.95 10.96
C LEU A 226 14.74 -11.32 11.17
N ASN A 227 14.11 -11.64 12.30
CA ASN A 227 12.85 -11.06 12.75
C ASN A 227 13.13 -10.04 13.86
N PRO A 228 13.69 -8.85 13.57
CA PRO A 228 14.02 -7.88 14.60
C PRO A 228 12.77 -7.44 15.36
N THR A 229 12.89 -7.38 16.68
CA THR A 229 11.93 -6.63 17.51
C THR A 229 12.41 -5.19 17.64
N LEU A 230 11.70 -4.25 17.03
CA LEU A 230 11.94 -2.81 17.18
C LEU A 230 11.12 -2.28 18.36
N SER A 231 11.69 -1.45 19.22
CA SER A 231 10.98 -0.81 20.35
C SER A 231 10.11 -1.77 21.19
N LYS A 232 10.72 -2.45 22.17
CA LYS A 232 10.06 -3.56 22.87
C LYS A 232 8.90 -3.18 23.80
N ALA A 233 8.82 -1.95 24.30
CA ALA A 233 7.79 -1.59 25.27
C ALA A 233 6.96 -0.36 24.89
N ALA A 234 7.48 0.51 24.00
CA ALA A 234 6.96 1.87 23.87
C ALA A 234 6.38 2.19 22.47
N GLY A 235 6.79 1.44 21.44
CA GLY A 235 6.28 1.54 20.07
C GLY A 235 7.02 2.53 19.18
N VAL A 236 6.47 2.76 18.00
CA VAL A 236 7.05 3.64 16.98
C VAL A 236 6.01 4.66 16.56
N THR A 237 6.39 5.94 16.49
CA THR A 237 5.53 7.02 15.97
C THR A 237 6.17 7.63 14.74
N VAL A 238 5.43 7.70 13.64
CA VAL A 238 5.84 8.36 12.41
C VAL A 238 4.94 9.56 12.19
N ASN A 239 5.49 10.76 12.33
CA ASN A 239 4.78 12.01 12.08
C ASN A 239 4.86 12.41 10.61
N SER A 240 3.98 13.33 10.20
CA SER A 240 4.02 13.92 8.86
C SER A 240 5.43 14.46 8.55
N GLY A 241 6.02 14.03 7.43
CA GLY A 241 7.42 14.28 7.08
C GLY A 241 8.38 13.13 7.39
N GLY A 242 8.01 12.19 8.27
CA GLY A 242 8.80 11.02 8.63
C GLY A 242 8.41 9.74 7.86
N GLN A 243 9.31 8.76 7.85
CA GLN A 243 9.07 7.45 7.24
C GLN A 243 9.75 6.34 8.03
N LEU A 244 9.05 5.24 8.28
CA LEU A 244 9.65 3.95 8.62
C LEU A 244 9.78 3.11 7.35
N GLN A 245 10.99 2.64 7.04
CA GLN A 245 11.28 1.83 5.87
C GLN A 245 11.73 0.43 6.27
N ILE A 246 11.04 -0.56 5.74
CA ILE A 246 11.29 -1.99 5.90
C ILE A 246 11.73 -2.54 4.55
N GLY A 247 12.85 -3.26 4.49
CA GLY A 247 13.24 -3.98 3.28
C GLY A 247 14.74 -4.09 3.06
N ASN A 248 15.14 -4.65 1.90
CA ASN A 248 16.52 -5.03 1.56
C ASN A 248 17.14 -6.04 2.55
N ALA A 249 16.60 -7.27 2.49
CA ALA A 249 16.94 -8.48 3.25
C ALA A 249 16.18 -8.74 4.57
N LEU A 250 15.32 -7.81 5.03
CA LEU A 250 14.41 -8.06 6.16
C LEU A 250 13.07 -8.61 5.66
N SER A 251 12.72 -9.83 6.09
CA SER A 251 11.45 -10.48 5.72
C SER A 251 10.32 -10.22 6.71
N SER A 252 10.63 -9.83 7.95
CA SER A 252 9.59 -9.56 8.95
C SER A 252 10.09 -8.67 10.09
N VAL A 253 9.22 -7.78 10.59
CA VAL A 253 9.49 -6.85 11.69
C VAL A 253 8.34 -6.92 12.69
N THR A 254 8.68 -6.89 13.98
CA THR A 254 7.70 -6.93 15.08
C THR A 254 8.04 -5.84 16.10
N LEU A 255 7.05 -5.29 16.78
CA LEU A 255 7.21 -4.46 17.98
C LEU A 255 6.95 -5.31 19.22
N GLY A 256 7.46 -4.91 20.38
CA GLY A 256 7.24 -5.72 21.57
C GLY A 256 5.78 -5.72 22.05
N PRO A 257 5.40 -6.63 22.95
CA PRO A 257 4.02 -6.85 23.34
C PRO A 257 3.32 -5.57 23.82
N GLY A 258 2.13 -5.28 23.28
CA GLY A 258 1.34 -4.09 23.61
C GLY A 258 1.79 -2.81 22.89
N ALA A 259 2.92 -2.81 22.19
CA ALA A 259 3.38 -1.69 21.38
C ALA A 259 2.68 -1.66 20.01
N GLU A 260 2.56 -0.45 19.45
CA GLU A 260 1.97 -0.21 18.13
C GLU A 260 2.84 0.73 17.29
N LEU A 261 2.66 0.66 15.97
CA LEU A 261 3.15 1.66 15.02
C LEU A 261 2.07 2.73 14.82
N LYS A 262 2.34 3.95 15.25
CA LYS A 262 1.44 5.10 15.07
C LYS A 262 1.84 5.89 13.83
N LEU A 263 0.90 6.10 12.92
CA LEU A 263 1.09 6.88 11.69
C LEU A 263 0.26 8.17 11.76
N ASN A 264 0.96 9.31 11.75
CA ASN A 264 0.43 10.65 12.03
C ASN A 264 0.62 11.57 10.82
N GLY A 265 0.21 11.07 9.66
CA GLY A 265 0.14 11.84 8.43
C GLY A 265 0.68 11.05 7.24
N PRO A 266 0.76 11.69 6.06
CA PRO A 266 1.20 11.03 4.84
C PRO A 266 2.66 10.54 4.91
N GLY A 267 3.44 11.03 5.89
CA GLY A 267 4.83 10.69 6.09
C GLY A 267 5.77 11.47 5.18
N LYS A 268 6.92 10.88 4.83
CA LYS A 268 7.95 11.52 4.02
C LYS A 268 7.40 11.86 2.62
N PRO A 269 7.50 13.11 2.15
CA PRO A 269 7.01 13.50 0.83
C PRO A 269 7.85 12.89 -0.28
N ALA A 270 7.28 12.81 -1.48
CA ALA A 270 8.04 12.48 -2.69
C ALA A 270 9.03 13.62 -3.01
N PHE A 271 10.29 13.26 -3.24
CA PHE A 271 11.29 14.22 -3.74
C PHE A 271 11.26 14.25 -5.28
N PRO A 272 11.42 15.43 -5.92
CA PRO A 272 11.54 15.52 -7.37
C PRO A 272 12.61 14.55 -7.91
N GLY A 273 12.24 13.72 -8.88
CA GLY A 273 13.12 12.68 -9.45
C GLY A 273 13.20 11.37 -8.65
N LEU A 274 12.62 11.31 -7.43
CA LEU A 274 12.66 10.16 -6.53
C LEU A 274 11.26 9.83 -5.95
N VAL A 275 10.26 9.80 -6.84
CA VAL A 275 8.84 9.65 -6.48
C VAL A 275 8.50 8.37 -5.71
N THR A 276 9.37 7.36 -5.78
CA THR A 276 9.11 6.08 -5.13
C THR A 276 9.44 6.10 -3.64
N GLN A 277 10.28 6.99 -3.09
CA GLN A 277 10.71 6.95 -1.69
C GLN A 277 9.81 7.70 -0.70
N ASN A 278 8.50 7.75 -0.94
CA ASN A 278 7.53 8.46 -0.10
C ASN A 278 6.75 7.52 0.84
N GLY A 279 5.94 8.13 1.71
CA GLY A 279 5.01 7.44 2.62
C GLY A 279 5.50 7.39 4.07
N ALA A 280 4.57 7.17 5.00
CA ALA A 280 4.83 7.03 6.42
C ALA A 280 5.37 5.64 6.76
N LEU A 281 4.85 4.61 6.10
CA LEU A 281 5.41 3.26 6.12
C LEU A 281 5.77 2.85 4.69
N ARG A 282 6.99 2.33 4.51
CA ARG A 282 7.51 1.92 3.22
C ARG A 282 8.05 0.50 3.27
N PHE A 283 7.63 -0.32 2.31
CA PHE A 283 8.24 -1.61 1.99
C PHE A 283 9.13 -1.46 0.74
N ASP A 284 10.40 -1.82 0.86
CA ASP A 284 11.46 -1.58 -0.14
C ASP A 284 12.17 -2.89 -0.52
N GLY A 285 11.82 -3.46 -1.66
CA GLY A 285 12.55 -4.59 -2.27
C GLY A 285 13.34 -4.15 -3.49
N ALA A 286 14.57 -4.66 -3.62
CA ALA A 286 15.19 -4.83 -4.93
C ALA A 286 15.06 -6.33 -5.26
N GLY A 287 14.19 -6.68 -6.20
CA GLY A 287 13.80 -8.06 -6.49
C GLY A 287 12.55 -8.52 -5.72
N GLU A 288 12.12 -9.77 -5.96
CA GLU A 288 10.96 -10.38 -5.30
C GLU A 288 11.20 -10.47 -3.79
N VAL A 289 10.55 -9.59 -3.02
CA VAL A 289 10.71 -9.49 -1.57
C VAL A 289 9.34 -9.42 -0.92
N VAL A 290 9.06 -10.41 -0.08
CA VAL A 290 7.96 -10.37 0.89
C VAL A 290 8.51 -9.85 2.22
N ALA A 291 7.95 -8.74 2.71
CA ALA A 291 8.30 -8.16 3.99
C ALA A 291 7.04 -7.91 4.82
N SER A 292 7.02 -8.44 6.05
CA SER A 292 5.87 -8.32 6.95
C SER A 292 6.13 -7.36 8.12
N PHE A 293 5.09 -6.64 8.53
CA PHE A 293 5.03 -5.95 9.82
C PHE A 293 3.93 -6.62 10.66
N ASN A 294 4.32 -7.19 11.81
CA ASN A 294 3.48 -8.13 12.55
C ASN A 294 2.87 -7.55 13.84
N SER A 295 2.94 -6.24 14.03
CA SER A 295 2.37 -5.55 15.20
C SER A 295 1.27 -4.58 14.77
N PRO A 296 0.34 -4.23 15.68
CA PRO A 296 -0.76 -3.33 15.34
C PRO A 296 -0.28 -2.00 14.76
N VAL A 297 -1.00 -1.51 13.75
CA VAL A 297 -0.77 -0.21 13.10
C VAL A 297 -1.94 0.70 13.42
N ASN A 298 -1.66 1.87 13.99
CA ASN A 298 -2.64 2.88 14.36
C ASN A 298 -2.54 4.10 13.43
N LEU A 299 -3.51 4.23 12.53
CA LEU A 299 -3.68 5.38 11.66
C LEU A 299 -4.32 6.52 12.46
N GLN A 300 -3.52 7.42 13.03
CA GLN A 300 -4.07 8.55 13.78
C GLN A 300 -4.57 9.67 12.85
N SER A 301 -4.12 9.68 11.60
CA SER A 301 -4.59 10.55 10.51
C SER A 301 -4.34 9.89 9.15
N ALA A 302 -4.74 10.55 8.05
CA ALA A 302 -4.52 10.05 6.70
C ALA A 302 -3.04 9.73 6.46
N SER A 303 -2.75 8.45 6.22
CA SER A 303 -1.38 7.93 6.20
C SER A 303 -1.11 7.12 4.94
N GLN A 304 0.05 7.36 4.33
CA GLN A 304 0.45 6.67 3.11
C GLN A 304 1.32 5.46 3.45
N ILE A 305 0.94 4.31 2.89
CA ILE A 305 1.72 3.07 2.93
C ILE A 305 2.18 2.77 1.51
N ASN A 306 3.49 2.75 1.31
CA ASN A 306 4.11 2.56 0.01
C ASN A 306 4.74 1.17 -0.09
N VAL A 307 4.39 0.41 -1.12
CA VAL A 307 5.12 -0.81 -1.51
C VAL A 307 5.81 -0.54 -2.84
N ALA A 308 7.13 -0.42 -2.79
CA ALA A 308 7.90 0.31 -3.79
C ALA A 308 7.85 -0.31 -5.19
N ALA A 309 8.38 -1.53 -5.30
CA ALA A 309 8.62 -2.22 -6.56
C ALA A 309 7.45 -3.17 -6.86
N ALA A 310 7.20 -3.41 -8.15
CA ALA A 310 6.08 -4.23 -8.60
C ALA A 310 6.16 -5.69 -8.08
N ASP A 311 7.38 -6.22 -7.96
CA ASP A 311 7.69 -7.55 -7.43
C ASP A 311 7.78 -7.60 -5.90
N SER A 312 7.51 -6.50 -5.19
CA SER A 312 7.53 -6.46 -3.74
C SER A 312 6.13 -6.66 -3.15
N THR A 313 6.07 -7.40 -2.05
CA THR A 313 4.87 -7.55 -1.23
C THR A 313 5.13 -7.05 0.20
N GLY A 314 4.39 -6.03 0.61
CA GLY A 314 4.29 -5.61 2.01
C GLY A 314 3.11 -6.29 2.69
N VAL A 315 3.31 -6.87 3.87
CA VAL A 315 2.23 -7.53 4.62
C VAL A 315 2.03 -6.83 5.96
N LEU A 316 0.80 -6.43 6.26
CA LEU A 316 0.38 -6.07 7.62
C LEU A 316 -0.36 -7.28 8.21
N SER A 317 0.33 -8.00 9.09
CA SER A 317 -0.16 -9.28 9.62
C SER A 317 -1.10 -9.10 10.82
N ALA A 318 -1.06 -7.93 11.47
CA ALA A 318 -1.86 -7.59 12.63
C ALA A 318 -2.88 -6.49 12.30
N GLU A 319 -3.83 -6.27 13.22
CA GLU A 319 -4.89 -5.27 13.09
C GLU A 319 -4.34 -3.86 12.76
N VAL A 320 -4.94 -3.25 11.75
CA VAL A 320 -4.86 -1.82 11.47
C VAL A 320 -6.10 -1.15 12.09
N ARG A 321 -5.86 -0.08 12.85
CA ARG A 321 -6.87 0.64 13.62
C ARG A 321 -6.71 2.16 13.49
N GLY A 322 -7.63 2.91 14.10
CA GLY A 322 -7.53 4.36 14.23
C GLY A 322 -8.53 5.11 13.34
N VAL A 323 -8.51 6.44 13.42
CA VAL A 323 -9.47 7.29 12.69
C VAL A 323 -8.96 7.73 11.31
N GLY A 324 -7.70 7.44 11.00
CA GLY A 324 -7.03 7.84 9.79
C GLY A 324 -7.40 7.00 8.57
N LEU A 325 -7.26 7.62 7.40
CA LEU A 325 -7.41 6.99 6.08
C LEU A 325 -6.12 6.24 5.70
N LEU A 326 -6.24 5.07 5.08
CA LEU A 326 -5.11 4.32 4.49
C LEU A 326 -4.94 4.69 3.00
N GLN A 327 -3.80 5.29 2.63
CA GLN A 327 -3.42 5.53 1.24
C GLN A 327 -2.39 4.51 0.77
N LYS A 328 -2.80 3.51 -0.02
CA LYS A 328 -1.90 2.58 -0.67
C LYS A 328 -1.29 3.24 -1.92
N SER A 329 0.04 3.24 -1.97
CA SER A 329 0.84 3.74 -3.10
C SER A 329 2.02 2.81 -3.42
N GLY A 330 2.80 3.16 -4.45
CA GLY A 330 3.87 2.32 -4.98
C GLY A 330 3.33 1.15 -5.81
N ASN A 331 4.18 0.58 -6.66
CA ASN A 331 3.77 -0.38 -7.68
C ASN A 331 3.48 -1.79 -7.13
N GLY A 332 3.97 -2.11 -5.92
CA GLY A 332 3.86 -3.45 -5.36
C GLY A 332 2.52 -3.76 -4.69
N LEU A 333 2.45 -4.97 -4.13
CA LEU A 333 1.28 -5.49 -3.42
C LEU A 333 1.33 -5.16 -1.92
N LEU A 334 0.27 -4.58 -1.37
CA LEU A 334 0.03 -4.55 0.07
C LEU A 334 -1.00 -5.62 0.44
N LYS A 335 -0.69 -6.47 1.42
CA LYS A 335 -1.61 -7.46 1.98
C LYS A 335 -2.06 -7.06 3.38
N LEU A 336 -3.37 -6.99 3.59
CA LEU A 336 -4.01 -6.84 4.90
C LEU A 336 -4.57 -8.20 5.34
N ALA A 337 -3.91 -8.83 6.31
CA ALA A 337 -4.24 -10.21 6.69
C ALA A 337 -5.20 -10.33 7.88
N ALA A 338 -5.32 -9.27 8.69
CA ALA A 338 -6.18 -9.25 9.88
C ALA A 338 -7.53 -8.57 9.61
N ALA A 339 -8.48 -8.79 10.52
CA ALA A 339 -9.62 -7.90 10.66
C ALA A 339 -9.11 -6.52 11.12
N ASN A 340 -9.54 -5.48 10.43
CA ASN A 340 -9.12 -4.11 10.63
C ASN A 340 -10.32 -3.27 11.05
N VAL A 341 -10.06 -2.22 11.85
CA VAL A 341 -11.10 -1.40 12.51
C VAL A 341 -10.87 0.09 12.33
N TYR A 342 -10.04 0.50 11.37
CA TYR A 342 -9.86 1.92 11.09
C TYR A 342 -11.07 2.52 10.37
N SER A 343 -11.41 3.78 10.66
CA SER A 343 -12.65 4.39 10.15
C SER A 343 -12.48 5.39 9.01
N GLY A 344 -11.24 5.80 8.69
CA GLY A 344 -10.99 6.84 7.69
C GLY A 344 -11.13 6.41 6.24
N GLY A 345 -11.38 5.12 5.97
CA GLY A 345 -11.48 4.57 4.61
C GLY A 345 -10.12 4.23 3.99
N THR A 346 -10.16 3.73 2.75
CA THR A 346 -9.00 3.21 2.02
C THR A 346 -8.95 3.79 0.61
N THR A 347 -7.80 4.27 0.19
CA THR A 347 -7.56 4.69 -1.20
C THR A 347 -6.38 3.92 -1.78
N ILE A 348 -6.58 3.28 -2.93
CA ILE A 348 -5.53 2.59 -3.67
C ILE A 348 -5.24 3.41 -4.92
N SER A 349 -4.08 4.09 -4.92
CA SER A 349 -3.70 4.98 -6.02
C SER A 349 -2.69 4.35 -6.98
N ASN A 350 -2.06 3.24 -6.60
CA ASN A 350 -1.12 2.49 -7.44
C ASN A 350 -0.85 1.08 -6.86
N GLY A 351 -0.42 0.16 -7.73
CA GLY A 351 -0.13 -1.22 -7.40
C GLY A 351 -1.40 -1.98 -7.01
N ALA A 352 -1.27 -2.89 -6.03
CA ALA A 352 -2.37 -3.73 -5.59
C ALA A 352 -2.58 -3.69 -4.06
N LEU A 353 -3.82 -3.87 -3.64
CA LEU A 353 -4.22 -4.22 -2.27
C LEU A 353 -4.91 -5.59 -2.29
N ALA A 354 -4.44 -6.52 -1.46
CA ALA A 354 -5.13 -7.77 -1.19
C ALA A 354 -5.63 -7.81 0.26
N VAL A 355 -6.87 -8.23 0.47
CA VAL A 355 -7.41 -8.54 1.80
C VAL A 355 -7.57 -10.05 1.96
N SER A 356 -7.21 -10.59 3.13
CA SER A 356 -7.35 -12.02 3.42
C SER A 356 -7.82 -12.28 4.85
N ASN A 357 -8.56 -11.33 5.42
CA ASN A 357 -9.12 -11.45 6.76
C ASN A 357 -10.13 -12.60 6.81
N ALA A 358 -9.99 -13.47 7.82
CA ALA A 358 -10.90 -14.60 8.03
C ALA A 358 -12.24 -14.20 8.68
N SER A 359 -12.30 -13.01 9.29
CA SER A 359 -13.49 -12.45 9.93
C SER A 359 -13.44 -10.92 9.89
N GLY A 360 -14.58 -10.28 10.18
CA GLY A 360 -14.69 -8.82 10.21
C GLY A 360 -14.44 -8.17 8.85
N SER A 361 -14.06 -6.89 8.86
CA SER A 361 -13.66 -6.15 7.66
C SER A 361 -12.14 -6.18 7.48
N GLY A 362 -11.65 -6.40 6.26
CA GLY A 362 -10.25 -6.28 5.89
C GLY A 362 -9.81 -4.83 5.66
N VAL A 363 -10.75 -3.88 5.58
CA VAL A 363 -10.48 -2.46 5.25
C VAL A 363 -11.05 -1.47 6.27
N GLY A 364 -11.42 -1.95 7.45
CA GLY A 364 -12.07 -1.09 8.45
C GLY A 364 -13.53 -0.78 8.08
N THR A 365 -14.03 0.37 8.52
CA THR A 365 -15.45 0.76 8.34
C THR A 365 -15.67 1.85 7.31
N GLY A 366 -14.61 2.47 6.78
CA GLY A 366 -14.73 3.50 5.75
C GLY A 366 -14.78 2.92 4.33
N ASP A 367 -15.14 3.77 3.37
CA ASP A 367 -15.23 3.41 1.95
C ASP A 367 -13.85 3.12 1.32
N VAL A 368 -13.87 2.37 0.23
CA VAL A 368 -12.70 1.99 -0.57
C VAL A 368 -12.78 2.61 -1.96
N ALA A 369 -11.78 3.42 -2.30
CA ALA A 369 -11.60 3.98 -3.63
C ALA A 369 -10.40 3.31 -4.34
N VAL A 370 -10.64 2.74 -5.52
CA VAL A 370 -9.63 2.09 -6.37
C VAL A 370 -9.41 2.92 -7.62
N ASN A 371 -8.26 3.60 -7.71
CA ASN A 371 -7.96 4.56 -8.78
C ASN A 371 -6.86 4.00 -9.69
N ALA A 372 -7.23 3.47 -10.85
CA ALA A 372 -6.29 2.84 -11.80
C ALA A 372 -5.34 1.81 -11.16
N ALA A 373 -5.84 1.09 -10.14
CA ALA A 373 -5.10 0.15 -9.31
C ALA A 373 -5.90 -1.15 -9.14
N ILE A 374 -5.37 -2.11 -8.40
CA ILE A 374 -6.00 -3.42 -8.19
C ILE A 374 -6.46 -3.58 -6.75
N LEU A 375 -7.70 -4.02 -6.57
CA LEU A 375 -8.22 -4.55 -5.32
C LEU A 375 -8.52 -6.04 -5.50
N GLY A 376 -8.03 -6.87 -4.58
CA GLY A 376 -8.27 -8.31 -4.63
C GLY A 376 -8.20 -9.00 -3.28
N GLY A 377 -8.02 -10.32 -3.33
CA GLY A 377 -7.95 -11.17 -2.16
C GLY A 377 -9.18 -12.03 -1.94
N THR A 378 -9.22 -12.65 -0.77
CA THR A 378 -10.22 -13.65 -0.36
C THR A 378 -11.01 -13.24 0.89
N GLY A 379 -10.80 -12.01 1.35
CA GLY A 379 -11.37 -11.47 2.58
C GLY A 379 -12.79 -10.90 2.42
N THR A 380 -13.22 -10.22 3.48
CA THR A 380 -14.51 -9.50 3.54
C THR A 380 -14.27 -8.01 3.76
N LEU A 381 -14.95 -7.15 3.01
CA LEU A 381 -14.93 -5.69 3.16
C LEU A 381 -16.25 -5.21 3.77
N GLY A 382 -16.14 -4.39 4.81
CA GLY A 382 -17.28 -3.93 5.60
C GLY A 382 -17.71 -4.93 6.68
N SER A 383 -18.71 -4.56 7.45
CA SER A 383 -19.36 -5.41 8.46
C SER A 383 -20.87 -5.17 8.45
N VAL A 384 -21.64 -6.09 9.01
CA VAL A 384 -23.10 -5.93 9.11
C VAL A 384 -23.40 -4.69 9.97
N GLY A 385 -24.01 -3.67 9.39
CA GLY A 385 -24.30 -2.38 10.04
C GLY A 385 -23.29 -1.26 9.76
N ASP A 386 -22.08 -1.61 9.30
CA ASP A 386 -21.00 -0.68 8.93
C ASP A 386 -20.41 -1.11 7.58
N ALA A 387 -21.19 -0.89 6.51
CA ALA A 387 -20.82 -1.31 5.17
C ALA A 387 -19.73 -0.41 4.58
N SER A 388 -18.69 -1.02 4.01
CA SER A 388 -17.66 -0.31 3.24
C SER A 388 -18.03 -0.35 1.76
N ASN A 389 -18.35 0.80 1.17
CA ASN A 389 -18.62 0.88 -0.26
C ASN A 389 -17.31 0.78 -1.04
N VAL A 390 -17.34 0.15 -2.21
CA VAL A 390 -16.19 -0.01 -3.10
C VAL A 390 -16.48 0.69 -4.42
N THR A 391 -15.66 1.68 -4.76
CA THR A 391 -15.74 2.39 -6.05
C THR A 391 -14.46 2.18 -6.84
N LEU A 392 -14.59 1.72 -8.08
CA LEU A 392 -13.50 1.55 -9.04
C LEU A 392 -13.57 2.65 -10.11
N VAL A 393 -12.45 3.36 -10.29
CA VAL A 393 -12.27 4.38 -11.34
C VAL A 393 -11.06 3.99 -12.17
N GLY A 394 -11.31 3.38 -13.34
CA GLY A 394 -10.28 2.73 -14.15
C GLY A 394 -9.55 1.58 -13.44
N GLY A 395 -10.09 1.11 -12.31
CA GLY A 395 -9.45 0.10 -11.45
C GLY A 395 -9.84 -1.33 -11.82
N THR A 396 -9.12 -2.30 -11.26
CA THR A 396 -9.40 -3.72 -11.42
C THR A 396 -9.86 -4.35 -10.11
N LEU A 397 -11.01 -5.04 -10.14
CA LEU A 397 -11.42 -5.96 -9.09
C LEU A 397 -10.95 -7.37 -9.47
N ALA A 398 -10.14 -8.00 -8.63
CA ALA A 398 -9.58 -9.33 -8.87
C ALA A 398 -9.71 -10.20 -7.60
N PRO A 399 -10.85 -10.87 -7.39
CA PRO A 399 -10.99 -11.85 -6.32
C PRO A 399 -9.90 -12.95 -6.43
N GLY A 400 -9.61 -13.63 -5.33
CA GLY A 400 -8.54 -14.63 -5.30
C GLY A 400 -7.21 -14.09 -4.79
N ASP A 401 -6.25 -15.00 -4.58
CA ASP A 401 -4.94 -14.62 -4.08
C ASP A 401 -4.14 -13.95 -5.21
N LEU A 402 -3.86 -12.66 -5.03
CA LEU A 402 -2.96 -11.92 -5.92
C LEU A 402 -1.53 -12.44 -5.72
N ALA A 403 -0.90 -12.98 -6.77
CA ALA A 403 0.44 -13.52 -6.63
C ALA A 403 1.49 -12.42 -6.37
N SER A 404 2.60 -12.80 -5.75
CA SER A 404 3.70 -11.91 -5.33
C SER A 404 4.45 -11.22 -6.47
N THR A 405 4.28 -11.67 -7.72
CA THR A 405 5.07 -11.24 -8.88
C THR A 405 4.26 -10.46 -9.90
N LEU A 406 3.90 -9.20 -9.61
CA LEU A 406 3.45 -8.29 -10.67
C LEU A 406 4.63 -8.15 -11.66
N GLY A 407 4.51 -8.70 -12.86
CA GLY A 407 5.61 -8.81 -13.82
C GLY A 407 6.35 -7.47 -14.00
N ALA A 408 7.67 -7.49 -13.85
CA ALA A 408 8.51 -6.33 -14.11
C ALA A 408 8.35 -5.90 -15.60
N ASN A 409 8.08 -4.62 -15.86
CA ASN A 409 7.84 -4.00 -17.18
C ASN A 409 6.44 -4.14 -17.82
N LEU A 410 5.36 -4.02 -17.06
CA LEU A 410 4.05 -3.71 -17.66
C LEU A 410 3.76 -2.20 -17.55
N PRO A 411 3.88 -1.43 -18.66
CA PRO A 411 3.31 -0.10 -18.72
C PRO A 411 1.79 -0.29 -18.79
N THR A 412 1.06 0.31 -17.84
CA THR A 412 -0.39 0.09 -17.58
C THR A 412 -0.68 -1.20 -16.80
N PRO A 413 -1.72 -1.23 -15.93
CA PRO A 413 -2.09 -2.41 -15.18
C PRO A 413 -2.75 -3.44 -16.11
N GLN A 414 -1.96 -4.01 -17.02
CA GLN A 414 -2.33 -5.21 -17.74
C GLN A 414 -1.65 -6.37 -17.05
N LEU A 415 -2.44 -7.31 -16.54
CA LEU A 415 -1.96 -8.55 -15.95
C LEU A 415 -2.29 -9.70 -16.89
N PRO A 416 -1.53 -9.95 -17.96
CA PRO A 416 -1.60 -11.22 -18.63
C PRO A 416 -0.77 -12.20 -17.77
N ASN A 417 -1.44 -13.10 -17.07
CA ASN A 417 -0.90 -14.35 -16.52
C ASN A 417 -0.33 -14.36 -15.08
N LEU A 418 -1.04 -13.79 -14.09
CA LEU A 418 -0.64 -13.93 -12.67
C LEU A 418 -1.80 -14.28 -11.72
N TYR A 419 -2.58 -15.28 -12.08
CA TYR A 419 -3.79 -15.60 -11.34
C TYR A 419 -3.93 -17.14 -11.29
N THR A 420 -3.42 -17.72 -10.20
CA THR A 420 -3.27 -19.18 -10.05
C THR A 420 -4.06 -19.73 -8.87
N SER A 421 -4.89 -18.92 -8.23
CA SER A 421 -5.70 -19.37 -7.09
C SER A 421 -7.05 -18.66 -7.11
N ALA A 422 -8.06 -19.39 -7.56
CA ALA A 422 -9.45 -19.04 -7.38
C ALA A 422 -9.73 -18.59 -5.93
N GLY A 423 -10.62 -17.62 -5.76
CA GLY A 423 -11.06 -17.19 -4.44
C GLY A 423 -12.33 -16.35 -4.42
N ARG A 424 -12.85 -16.12 -3.22
CA ARG A 424 -14.05 -15.30 -3.02
C ARG A 424 -13.71 -13.99 -2.33
N LEU A 425 -14.07 -12.88 -2.94
CA LEU A 425 -14.02 -11.56 -2.30
C LEU A 425 -15.45 -11.16 -1.89
N THR A 426 -15.66 -10.83 -0.62
CA THR A 426 -16.98 -10.43 -0.11
C THR A 426 -17.02 -8.93 0.15
N ILE A 427 -18.03 -8.22 -0.35
CA ILE A 427 -18.20 -6.77 -0.22
C ILE A 427 -19.58 -6.49 0.35
N LEU A 428 -19.65 -6.05 1.60
CA LEU A 428 -20.93 -5.86 2.27
C LEU A 428 -21.62 -4.51 1.96
N GLY A 429 -20.88 -3.57 1.36
CA GLY A 429 -21.41 -2.30 0.84
C GLY A 429 -21.65 -2.30 -0.65
N ASP A 430 -21.92 -1.12 -1.19
CA ASP A 430 -22.15 -0.91 -2.62
C ASP A 430 -20.88 -1.22 -3.42
N LEU A 431 -21.04 -1.77 -4.61
CA LEU A 431 -19.97 -2.06 -5.55
C LEU A 431 -20.21 -1.30 -6.86
N ALA A 432 -19.43 -0.27 -7.12
CA ALA A 432 -19.56 0.58 -8.29
C ALA A 432 -18.31 0.52 -9.17
N PHE A 433 -18.51 0.18 -10.44
CA PHE A 433 -17.51 0.30 -11.49
C PHE A 433 -17.79 1.53 -12.35
N ASP A 434 -16.74 2.14 -12.92
CA ASP A 434 -16.85 3.00 -14.09
C ASP A 434 -16.56 2.21 -15.39
N ALA A 435 -16.80 2.85 -16.54
CA ALA A 435 -16.59 2.21 -17.85
C ALA A 435 -15.12 1.85 -18.16
N ALA A 436 -14.17 2.47 -17.45
CA ALA A 436 -12.74 2.17 -17.60
C ALA A 436 -12.28 1.02 -16.69
N SER A 437 -13.11 0.58 -15.75
CA SER A 437 -12.78 -0.45 -14.78
C SER A 437 -12.86 -1.86 -15.38
N THR A 438 -12.21 -2.80 -14.71
CA THR A 438 -12.18 -4.21 -15.10
C THR A 438 -12.56 -5.12 -13.93
N MET A 439 -13.35 -6.16 -14.19
CA MET A 439 -13.48 -7.30 -13.29
C MET A 439 -12.69 -8.48 -13.87
N GLN A 440 -11.68 -8.93 -13.13
CA GLN A 440 -10.89 -10.10 -13.46
C GLN A 440 -11.48 -11.34 -12.76
N VAL A 441 -11.66 -12.43 -13.51
CA VAL A 441 -12.13 -13.71 -12.98
C VAL A 441 -11.27 -14.85 -13.52
N ASP A 442 -10.70 -15.63 -12.61
CA ASP A 442 -10.13 -16.92 -12.92
C ASP A 442 -11.19 -18.02 -12.93
N LEU A 443 -11.10 -18.89 -13.92
CA LEU A 443 -11.89 -20.09 -14.13
C LEU A 443 -10.92 -21.27 -14.24
N THR A 444 -10.43 -21.77 -13.10
CA THR A 444 -9.51 -22.93 -13.01
C THR A 444 -10.23 -24.25 -12.69
N GLY A 445 -11.55 -24.20 -12.49
CA GLY A 445 -12.42 -25.31 -12.17
C GLY A 445 -13.89 -24.87 -11.99
N ALA A 446 -14.78 -25.82 -11.75
CA ALA A 446 -16.24 -25.59 -11.73
C ALA A 446 -16.83 -25.14 -10.38
N VAL A 447 -16.02 -25.03 -9.32
CA VAL A 447 -16.51 -24.76 -7.95
C VAL A 447 -16.20 -23.32 -7.56
N ALA A 448 -17.20 -22.58 -7.06
CA ALA A 448 -16.99 -21.20 -6.61
C ALA A 448 -15.90 -21.12 -5.53
N ALA A 449 -15.10 -20.06 -5.55
CA ALA A 449 -14.02 -19.77 -4.62
C ALA A 449 -12.82 -20.73 -4.60
N THR A 450 -12.93 -21.95 -5.16
CA THR A 450 -11.82 -22.92 -5.18
C THR A 450 -11.45 -23.41 -6.57
N GLY A 451 -12.40 -23.36 -7.50
CA GLY A 451 -12.22 -23.55 -8.93
C GLY A 451 -12.33 -22.24 -9.71
N TYR A 452 -13.15 -21.28 -9.26
CA TYR A 452 -13.23 -19.98 -9.90
C TYR A 452 -13.38 -18.81 -8.92
N ASP A 453 -13.00 -17.63 -9.40
CA ASP A 453 -13.15 -16.37 -8.68
C ASP A 453 -14.60 -15.94 -8.57
N GLN A 454 -15.02 -15.55 -7.37
CA GLN A 454 -16.36 -15.07 -7.12
C GLN A 454 -16.35 -13.77 -6.32
N VAL A 455 -17.14 -12.80 -6.76
CA VAL A 455 -17.53 -11.67 -5.92
C VAL A 455 -18.84 -12.02 -5.22
N VAL A 456 -18.90 -11.81 -3.92
CA VAL A 456 -20.17 -11.77 -3.18
C VAL A 456 -20.41 -10.34 -2.75
N SER A 457 -21.56 -9.77 -3.08
CA SER A 457 -21.92 -8.43 -2.63
C SER A 457 -23.34 -8.38 -2.06
N SER A 458 -23.56 -7.56 -1.04
CA SER A 458 -24.90 -7.34 -0.46
C SER A 458 -25.44 -5.92 -0.67
N GLY A 459 -24.61 -4.99 -1.15
CA GLY A 459 -25.01 -3.63 -1.49
C GLY A 459 -25.50 -3.50 -2.93
N ALA A 460 -25.78 -2.28 -3.36
CA ALA A 460 -26.12 -1.99 -4.74
C ALA A 460 -24.92 -2.23 -5.65
N ILE A 461 -25.12 -2.85 -6.81
CA ILE A 461 -24.07 -3.17 -7.77
C ILE A 461 -24.31 -2.38 -9.05
N SER A 462 -23.30 -1.64 -9.52
CA SER A 462 -23.33 -0.90 -10.79
C SER A 462 -22.13 -1.26 -11.66
N LEU A 463 -22.38 -1.87 -12.82
CA LEU A 463 -21.33 -2.31 -13.75
C LEU A 463 -20.90 -1.22 -14.73
N SER A 464 -21.79 -0.30 -15.09
CA SER A 464 -21.51 0.92 -15.86
C SER A 464 -20.67 0.75 -17.14
N GLY A 465 -20.75 -0.41 -17.82
CA GLY A 465 -19.98 -0.69 -19.02
C GLY A 465 -18.52 -1.11 -18.77
N ALA A 466 -18.14 -1.48 -17.55
CA ALA A 466 -16.83 -2.03 -17.22
C ALA A 466 -16.50 -3.28 -18.06
N THR A 467 -15.23 -3.67 -18.11
CA THR A 467 -14.79 -4.87 -18.85
C THR A 467 -14.80 -6.11 -17.96
N LEU A 468 -15.44 -7.20 -18.38
CA LEU A 468 -15.26 -8.53 -17.78
C LEU A 468 -14.12 -9.27 -18.48
N ASN A 469 -13.08 -9.65 -17.73
CA ASN A 469 -11.97 -10.45 -18.24
C ASN A 469 -11.95 -11.84 -17.57
N LEU A 470 -11.94 -12.89 -18.40
CA LEU A 470 -12.01 -14.28 -17.97
C LEU A 470 -10.69 -15.00 -18.29
N SER A 471 -10.11 -15.67 -17.31
CA SER A 471 -8.83 -16.39 -17.43
C SER A 471 -9.02 -17.87 -17.10
N LEU A 472 -8.72 -18.79 -18.03
CA LEU A 472 -9.00 -20.23 -17.83
C LEU A 472 -7.78 -21.04 -17.34
N GLY A 473 -6.56 -20.51 -17.41
CA GLY A 473 -5.37 -21.32 -17.24
C GLY A 473 -5.38 -22.57 -18.15
N ALA A 474 -5.27 -23.77 -17.55
CA ALA A 474 -5.36 -25.05 -18.26
C ALA A 474 -6.75 -25.73 -18.17
N TYR A 475 -7.73 -25.08 -17.55
CA TYR A 475 -9.07 -25.64 -17.38
C TYR A 475 -9.84 -25.63 -18.71
N VAL A 476 -10.55 -26.72 -18.98
CA VAL A 476 -11.45 -26.86 -20.13
C VAL A 476 -12.85 -27.20 -19.58
N PRO A 477 -13.83 -26.28 -19.68
CA PRO A 477 -15.18 -26.55 -19.23
C PRO A 477 -15.83 -27.71 -20.00
N ALA A 478 -16.72 -28.46 -19.34
CA ALA A 478 -17.52 -29.52 -19.95
C ALA A 478 -18.60 -28.94 -20.88
N GLY A 479 -19.05 -27.71 -20.61
CA GLY A 479 -20.13 -27.05 -21.34
C GLY A 479 -21.51 -27.28 -20.73
N THR A 480 -21.56 -27.73 -19.47
CA THR A 480 -22.81 -27.90 -18.70
C THR A 480 -22.77 -27.17 -17.36
N GLU A 481 -21.63 -26.56 -17.04
CA GLU A 481 -21.42 -25.83 -15.81
C GLU A 481 -22.21 -24.52 -15.77
N THR A 482 -22.38 -24.02 -14.55
CA THR A 482 -22.88 -22.68 -14.28
C THR A 482 -21.86 -21.97 -13.40
N PHE A 483 -21.41 -20.79 -13.82
CA PHE A 483 -20.44 -19.97 -13.08
C PHE A 483 -21.13 -18.69 -12.59
N THR A 484 -21.41 -18.58 -11.30
CA THR A 484 -21.94 -17.36 -10.68
C THR A 484 -20.78 -16.44 -10.33
N LEU A 485 -20.44 -15.53 -11.23
CA LEU A 485 -19.27 -14.64 -11.13
C LEU A 485 -19.47 -13.56 -10.06
N ILE A 486 -20.67 -12.97 -10.04
CA ILE A 486 -21.13 -12.06 -9.00
C ILE A 486 -22.37 -12.70 -8.37
N ASN A 487 -22.27 -13.03 -7.09
CA ASN A 487 -23.41 -13.43 -6.26
C ASN A 487 -23.89 -12.19 -5.48
N ASN A 488 -25.03 -11.66 -5.88
CA ASN A 488 -25.69 -10.53 -5.28
C ASN A 488 -26.67 -11.01 -4.22
N THR A 489 -26.23 -10.96 -2.97
CA THR A 489 -27.03 -11.36 -1.81
C THR A 489 -27.96 -10.25 -1.31
N GLY A 490 -27.91 -9.06 -1.93
CA GLY A 490 -28.90 -8.01 -1.72
C GLY A 490 -30.19 -8.28 -2.49
N ASN A 491 -31.22 -7.47 -2.26
CA ASN A 491 -32.52 -7.60 -2.96
C ASN A 491 -32.59 -6.74 -4.24
N GLY A 492 -31.60 -5.87 -4.48
CA GLY A 492 -31.58 -4.99 -5.63
C GLY A 492 -31.06 -5.70 -6.88
N ALA A 493 -31.59 -5.35 -8.04
CA ALA A 493 -31.03 -5.76 -9.33
C ALA A 493 -29.63 -5.16 -9.54
N ILE A 494 -28.81 -5.84 -10.34
CA ILE A 494 -27.56 -5.27 -10.84
C ILE A 494 -27.88 -4.20 -11.88
N SER A 495 -27.30 -3.00 -11.71
CA SER A 495 -27.49 -1.88 -12.63
C SER A 495 -26.44 -1.91 -13.74
N GLY A 496 -26.91 -1.90 -14.98
CA GLY A 496 -26.06 -1.93 -16.18
C GLY A 496 -25.46 -3.31 -16.46
N ALA A 497 -24.62 -3.38 -17.48
CA ALA A 497 -23.94 -4.58 -17.95
C ALA A 497 -22.43 -4.31 -18.10
N PHE A 498 -21.64 -5.37 -18.24
CA PHE A 498 -20.27 -5.23 -18.74
C PHE A 498 -20.29 -4.76 -20.20
N GLY A 499 -19.40 -3.84 -20.56
CA GLY A 499 -19.39 -3.20 -21.87
C GLY A 499 -19.05 -4.17 -23.02
N ASN A 500 -18.36 -5.28 -22.72
CA ASN A 500 -17.98 -6.30 -23.69
C ASN A 500 -19.01 -7.42 -23.86
N TYR A 501 -20.04 -7.50 -23.01
CA TYR A 501 -21.08 -8.53 -23.11
C TYR A 501 -22.45 -7.98 -22.73
N ALA A 502 -23.35 -7.85 -23.71
CA ALA A 502 -24.76 -7.57 -23.43
C ALA A 502 -25.46 -8.76 -22.75
N GLN A 503 -26.65 -8.55 -22.19
CA GLN A 503 -27.49 -9.63 -21.65
C GLN A 503 -27.68 -10.73 -22.71
N GLY A 504 -27.44 -11.98 -22.33
CA GLY A 504 -27.55 -13.14 -23.24
C GLY A 504 -26.47 -13.23 -24.30
N ALA A 505 -25.42 -12.40 -24.27
CA ALA A 505 -24.31 -12.51 -25.21
C ALA A 505 -23.56 -13.85 -25.03
N ALA A 506 -23.16 -14.45 -26.16
CA ALA A 506 -22.35 -15.65 -26.18
C ALA A 506 -20.92 -15.35 -25.71
N VAL A 507 -20.42 -16.21 -24.83
CA VAL A 507 -19.06 -16.20 -24.28
C VAL A 507 -18.40 -17.52 -24.64
N ASP A 508 -17.33 -17.49 -25.42
CA ASP A 508 -16.54 -18.68 -25.72
C ASP A 508 -15.53 -18.96 -24.61
N LEU A 509 -15.65 -20.12 -23.97
CA LEU A 509 -14.72 -20.61 -22.97
C LEU A 509 -14.07 -21.90 -23.49
N ALA A 510 -12.88 -21.76 -24.09
CA ALA A 510 -12.11 -22.88 -24.66
C ALA A 510 -12.93 -23.72 -25.67
N GLY A 511 -13.67 -23.07 -26.58
CA GLY A 511 -14.49 -23.73 -27.60
C GLY A 511 -15.84 -24.25 -27.10
N LYS A 512 -16.24 -23.89 -25.87
CA LYS A 512 -17.58 -24.10 -25.33
C LYS A 512 -18.31 -22.77 -25.28
N THR A 513 -19.54 -22.75 -25.79
CA THR A 513 -20.40 -21.56 -25.73
C THR A 513 -21.16 -21.53 -24.41
N PHE A 514 -20.96 -20.46 -23.66
CA PHE A 514 -21.78 -20.06 -22.52
C PHE A 514 -22.50 -18.76 -22.87
N TYR A 515 -23.49 -18.39 -22.06
CA TYR A 515 -24.22 -17.13 -22.18
C TYR A 515 -24.18 -16.40 -20.86
N ILE A 516 -23.94 -15.09 -20.91
CA ILE A 516 -24.00 -14.23 -19.73
C ILE A 516 -25.44 -13.87 -19.39
N ASN A 517 -25.79 -13.93 -18.11
CA ASN A 517 -27.07 -13.52 -17.56
C ASN A 517 -26.83 -12.62 -16.35
N TYR A 518 -27.29 -11.37 -16.39
CA TYR A 518 -27.22 -10.38 -15.31
C TYR A 518 -28.36 -10.47 -14.29
N MET A 519 -29.30 -11.40 -14.54
CA MET A 519 -30.42 -11.76 -13.68
C MET A 519 -30.39 -13.25 -13.35
N GLY A 520 -29.20 -13.85 -13.39
CA GLY A 520 -29.05 -15.28 -13.13
C GLY A 520 -29.21 -15.61 -11.63
N GLY A 521 -29.07 -16.91 -11.31
CA GLY A 521 -28.99 -17.38 -9.93
C GLY A 521 -30.25 -17.08 -9.13
N THR A 522 -30.19 -16.14 -8.19
CA THR A 522 -31.37 -15.67 -7.42
C THR A 522 -32.20 -14.59 -8.09
N GLY A 523 -32.01 -14.36 -9.40
CA GLY A 523 -32.71 -13.33 -10.19
C GLY A 523 -31.91 -12.03 -10.35
N ASN A 524 -30.79 -11.88 -9.65
CA ASN A 524 -30.00 -10.65 -9.60
C ASN A 524 -28.48 -10.90 -9.59
N ASP A 525 -28.03 -12.08 -10.03
CA ASP A 525 -26.62 -12.45 -10.12
C ASP A 525 -26.05 -12.25 -11.53
N VAL A 526 -24.71 -12.16 -11.63
CA VAL A 526 -24.02 -12.35 -12.92
C VAL A 526 -23.60 -13.81 -13.05
N VAL A 527 -24.19 -14.50 -14.03
CA VAL A 527 -24.03 -15.93 -14.24
C VAL A 527 -23.61 -16.23 -15.68
N LEU A 528 -22.64 -17.12 -15.87
CA LEU A 528 -22.41 -17.80 -17.14
C LEU A 528 -23.03 -19.19 -17.09
N SER A 529 -23.83 -19.55 -18.09
CA SER A 529 -24.39 -20.90 -18.21
C SER A 529 -24.47 -21.36 -19.67
N ALA A 530 -24.60 -22.66 -19.90
CA ALA A 530 -24.71 -23.22 -21.25
C ALA A 530 -26.06 -22.93 -21.93
N THR A 531 -27.07 -22.51 -21.15
CA THR A 531 -28.40 -22.18 -21.65
C THR A 531 -28.49 -20.69 -21.90
N GLN A 532 -28.96 -20.31 -23.08
CA GLN A 532 -29.23 -18.91 -23.38
C GLN A 532 -30.36 -18.41 -22.46
N PRO A 533 -30.20 -17.26 -21.78
CA PRO A 533 -31.30 -16.69 -21.01
C PRO A 533 -32.47 -16.36 -21.94
N GLY A 534 -33.70 -16.45 -21.41
CA GLY A 534 -34.89 -16.00 -22.13
C GLY A 534 -34.74 -14.52 -22.52
N THR A 535 -35.37 -14.13 -23.63
CA THR A 535 -35.55 -12.70 -23.93
C THR A 535 -36.49 -12.11 -22.90
N GLU A 536 -36.11 -10.96 -22.32
CA GLU A 536 -36.98 -10.21 -21.43
C GLU A 536 -38.28 -9.84 -22.16
N ASP A 537 -39.41 -10.25 -21.60
CA ASP A 537 -40.72 -10.05 -22.21
C ASP A 537 -41.74 -9.69 -21.13
N ALA A 538 -42.26 -8.47 -21.15
CA ALA A 538 -43.28 -8.04 -20.20
C ALA A 538 -44.71 -8.06 -20.77
N ASP A 539 -44.91 -8.56 -21.99
CA ASP A 539 -46.21 -8.80 -22.61
C ASP A 539 -46.71 -10.19 -22.17
N PHE A 540 -47.31 -10.25 -20.98
CA PHE A 540 -47.68 -11.49 -20.32
C PHE A 540 -48.95 -12.12 -20.88
N ASP A 541 -49.83 -11.35 -21.51
CA ASP A 541 -51.01 -11.90 -22.17
C ASP A 541 -50.86 -12.07 -23.70
N ASN A 542 -49.68 -11.75 -24.23
CA ASN A 542 -49.26 -11.89 -25.62
C ASN A 542 -50.16 -11.11 -26.60
N ASP A 543 -50.67 -9.96 -26.18
CA ASP A 543 -51.52 -9.11 -27.00
C ASP A 543 -50.74 -8.08 -27.86
N GLY A 544 -49.42 -8.01 -27.65
CA GLY A 544 -48.47 -7.26 -28.46
C GLY A 544 -48.10 -5.88 -27.91
N ASP A 545 -48.58 -5.52 -26.73
CA ASP A 545 -48.13 -4.37 -25.97
C ASP A 545 -47.84 -4.70 -24.49
N VAL A 546 -47.17 -3.77 -23.81
CA VAL A 546 -46.86 -3.88 -22.38
C VAL A 546 -47.62 -2.80 -21.65
N ASP A 547 -48.72 -3.16 -21.01
CA ASP A 547 -49.70 -2.22 -20.46
C ASP A 547 -50.18 -2.59 -19.04
N GLY A 548 -51.31 -2.01 -18.62
CA GLY A 548 -51.87 -2.27 -17.29
C GLY A 548 -52.45 -3.68 -17.10
N ALA A 549 -52.82 -4.38 -18.18
CA ALA A 549 -53.25 -5.77 -18.16
C ALA A 549 -52.10 -6.69 -17.79
N ASP A 550 -50.91 -6.46 -18.34
CA ASP A 550 -49.68 -7.19 -17.96
C ASP A 550 -49.33 -6.95 -16.50
N PHE A 551 -49.35 -5.69 -16.06
CA PHE A 551 -49.10 -5.39 -14.65
C PHE A 551 -50.06 -6.15 -13.73
N LEU A 552 -51.31 -6.30 -14.15
CA LEU A 552 -52.31 -7.05 -13.40
C LEU A 552 -52.02 -8.56 -13.40
N THR A 553 -51.49 -9.11 -14.50
CA THR A 553 -51.02 -10.51 -14.59
C THR A 553 -49.86 -10.75 -13.62
N TRP A 554 -48.85 -9.89 -13.61
CA TRP A 554 -47.77 -9.94 -12.63
C TRP A 554 -48.29 -9.81 -11.20
N GLN A 555 -49.13 -8.81 -10.91
CA GLN A 555 -49.63 -8.54 -9.57
C GLN A 555 -50.42 -9.73 -8.99
N ARG A 556 -51.19 -10.46 -9.82
CA ARG A 556 -51.98 -11.61 -9.39
C ARG A 556 -51.13 -12.83 -9.04
N ASN A 557 -49.99 -12.97 -9.69
CA ASN A 557 -49.11 -14.14 -9.57
C ASN A 557 -47.84 -13.85 -8.75
N PHE A 558 -47.71 -12.65 -8.19
CA PHE A 558 -46.57 -12.25 -7.37
C PHE A 558 -46.29 -13.27 -6.23
N GLY A 559 -45.04 -13.73 -6.16
CA GLY A 559 -44.58 -14.74 -5.20
C GLY A 559 -44.86 -16.19 -5.60
N THR A 560 -45.30 -16.45 -6.84
CA THR A 560 -45.49 -17.79 -7.38
C THR A 560 -44.39 -18.17 -8.37
N ALA A 561 -44.22 -19.46 -8.62
CA ALA A 561 -43.41 -19.95 -9.74
C ALA A 561 -44.26 -19.94 -11.02
N GLY A 562 -43.67 -19.57 -12.14
CA GLY A 562 -44.41 -19.43 -13.39
C GLY A 562 -43.54 -19.12 -14.59
N ASP A 563 -44.14 -19.27 -15.77
CA ASP A 563 -43.57 -18.80 -17.04
C ASP A 563 -44.00 -17.35 -17.31
N ASN A 564 -43.67 -16.84 -18.49
CA ASN A 564 -43.99 -15.47 -18.89
C ASN A 564 -45.49 -15.13 -18.75
N ALA A 565 -46.39 -16.06 -19.05
CA ALA A 565 -47.84 -15.84 -18.93
C ALA A 565 -48.31 -15.69 -17.47
N HIS A 566 -47.47 -16.04 -16.51
CA HIS A 566 -47.70 -15.80 -15.09
C HIS A 566 -47.05 -14.50 -14.60
N GLY A 567 -46.38 -13.73 -15.45
CA GLY A 567 -45.69 -12.50 -15.06
C GLY A 567 -44.19 -12.62 -14.81
N ASN A 568 -43.57 -13.74 -15.22
CA ASN A 568 -42.13 -13.94 -15.15
C ASN A 568 -41.47 -13.35 -16.42
N ALA A 569 -41.14 -12.06 -16.34
CA ALA A 569 -40.60 -11.29 -17.45
C ALA A 569 -39.13 -11.57 -17.73
N ASN A 570 -38.36 -11.92 -16.70
CA ASN A 570 -36.92 -12.14 -16.83
C ASN A 570 -36.56 -13.60 -17.17
N GLY A 571 -37.54 -14.51 -17.13
CA GLY A 571 -37.40 -15.93 -17.46
C GLY A 571 -36.70 -16.77 -16.38
N ASP A 572 -36.61 -16.31 -15.13
CA ASP A 572 -35.88 -17.01 -14.04
C ASP A 572 -36.69 -18.13 -13.37
N GLY A 573 -37.99 -18.18 -13.63
CA GLY A 573 -38.92 -19.22 -13.17
C GLY A 573 -39.78 -18.80 -11.98
N THR A 574 -39.60 -17.58 -11.49
CA THR A 574 -40.36 -16.95 -10.41
C THR A 574 -41.01 -15.64 -10.86
N VAL A 575 -42.06 -15.22 -10.16
CA VAL A 575 -42.76 -13.95 -10.40
C VAL A 575 -42.55 -13.03 -9.20
N ASP A 576 -41.65 -12.06 -9.31
CA ASP A 576 -41.25 -11.21 -8.19
C ASP A 576 -40.96 -9.75 -8.58
N GLY A 577 -40.28 -9.00 -7.71
CA GLY A 577 -40.02 -7.57 -7.93
C GLY A 577 -39.09 -7.26 -9.11
N LEU A 578 -38.31 -8.24 -9.58
CA LEU A 578 -37.40 -8.11 -10.71
C LEU A 578 -38.17 -8.11 -12.03
N ASP A 579 -39.22 -8.93 -12.14
CA ASP A 579 -40.11 -8.93 -13.31
C ASP A 579 -40.84 -7.59 -13.46
N LEU A 580 -41.26 -7.01 -12.33
CA LEU A 580 -41.86 -5.68 -12.34
C LEU A 580 -40.89 -4.62 -12.88
N ALA A 581 -39.58 -4.77 -12.63
CA ALA A 581 -38.60 -3.86 -13.17
C ALA A 581 -38.50 -3.96 -14.69
N VAL A 582 -38.58 -5.17 -15.25
CA VAL A 582 -38.66 -5.41 -16.70
C VAL A 582 -39.94 -4.78 -17.27
N TRP A 583 -41.10 -5.06 -16.66
CA TRP A 583 -42.37 -4.44 -17.07
C TRP A 583 -42.30 -2.92 -17.08
N ARG A 584 -41.75 -2.31 -16.02
CA ARG A 584 -41.62 -0.84 -15.95
C ARG A 584 -40.74 -0.28 -17.08
N ASN A 585 -39.71 -1.01 -17.49
CA ASN A 585 -38.81 -0.58 -18.56
C ASN A 585 -39.45 -0.74 -19.94
N GLN A 586 -40.31 -1.74 -20.11
CA GLN A 586 -40.99 -2.03 -21.37
C GLN A 586 -42.40 -1.39 -21.46
N PHE A 587 -42.94 -0.83 -20.38
CA PHE A 587 -44.27 -0.24 -20.34
C PHE A 587 -44.47 0.83 -21.43
N GLY A 588 -45.52 0.64 -22.23
CA GLY A 588 -45.84 1.49 -23.38
C GLY A 588 -45.00 1.20 -24.63
N ALA A 589 -44.11 0.20 -24.61
CA ALA A 589 -43.47 -0.35 -25.79
C ALA A 589 -44.46 -1.31 -26.49
N GLY A 590 -45.42 -0.77 -27.24
CA GLY A 590 -46.15 -1.57 -28.21
C GLY A 590 -45.24 -1.96 -29.37
N SER A 591 -45.49 -3.11 -30.00
CA SER A 591 -44.84 -3.48 -31.27
C SER A 591 -44.74 -2.27 -32.21
N PRO A 592 -43.58 -1.98 -32.85
CA PRO A 592 -43.60 -1.10 -34.01
C PRO A 592 -44.63 -1.70 -34.96
N ALA A 593 -45.73 -0.98 -35.18
CA ALA A 593 -46.83 -1.45 -35.99
C ALA A 593 -46.22 -2.11 -37.22
N ASN A 594 -46.53 -3.39 -37.43
CA ASN A 594 -46.19 -4.10 -38.65
C ASN A 594 -46.76 -3.26 -39.79
N VAL A 595 -45.95 -2.36 -40.36
CA VAL A 595 -46.25 -1.76 -41.64
C VAL A 595 -46.02 -2.92 -42.58
N ALA A 596 -47.07 -3.71 -42.79
CA ALA A 596 -47.14 -4.61 -43.91
C ALA A 596 -46.67 -3.76 -45.10
N ALA A 597 -45.53 -4.13 -45.68
CA ALA A 597 -45.08 -3.52 -46.91
C ALA A 597 -46.18 -3.81 -47.92
N SER A 598 -47.14 -2.90 -48.07
CA SER A 598 -48.01 -2.91 -49.23
C SER A 598 -47.05 -2.84 -50.39
N ALA A 599 -46.97 -3.91 -51.19
CA ALA A 599 -46.20 -3.89 -52.42
C ALA A 599 -46.59 -2.61 -53.15
N ILE A 600 -45.66 -1.66 -53.20
CA ILE A 600 -45.83 -0.42 -53.96
C ILE A 600 -46.03 -0.90 -55.40
N PRO A 601 -47.17 -0.64 -56.04
CA PRO A 601 -47.32 -0.99 -57.45
C PRO A 601 -46.16 -0.36 -58.21
N GLU A 602 -45.35 -1.19 -58.88
CA GLU A 602 -44.18 -0.71 -59.61
C GLU A 602 -44.63 0.43 -60.53
N PRO A 603 -43.94 1.59 -60.53
CA PRO A 603 -44.32 2.68 -61.40
C PRO A 603 -44.28 2.19 -62.85
N ALA A 604 -45.23 2.65 -63.66
CA ALA A 604 -45.36 2.35 -65.09
C ALA A 604 -44.13 2.68 -65.95
N SER A 605 -42.99 2.99 -65.34
CA SER A 605 -41.66 3.18 -65.93
C SER A 605 -41.24 2.00 -66.81
N ALA A 606 -41.49 0.74 -66.42
CA ALA A 606 -41.17 -0.43 -67.26
C ALA A 606 -42.08 -0.51 -68.50
N ALA A 607 -43.36 -0.17 -68.37
CA ALA A 607 -44.30 -0.10 -69.48
C ALA A 607 -44.00 1.07 -70.43
N LEU A 608 -43.57 2.22 -69.90
CA LEU A 608 -43.10 3.38 -70.66
C LEU A 608 -41.78 3.10 -71.38
N LEU A 609 -40.86 2.34 -70.78
CA LEU A 609 -39.61 1.93 -71.44
C LEU A 609 -39.87 1.00 -72.63
N LEU A 610 -40.83 0.06 -72.49
CA LEU A 610 -41.22 -0.86 -73.55
C LEU A 610 -41.96 -0.15 -74.70
N LEU A 611 -42.82 0.84 -74.38
CA LEU A 611 -43.47 1.68 -75.39
C LEU A 611 -42.46 2.60 -76.12
N ALA A 612 -41.49 3.17 -75.41
CA ALA A 612 -40.43 3.97 -76.01
C ALA A 612 -39.50 3.14 -76.91
N ALA A 613 -39.13 1.92 -76.48
CA ALA A 613 -38.34 0.99 -77.29
C ALA A 613 -39.10 0.52 -78.55
N GLY A 614 -40.41 0.30 -78.45
CA GLY A 614 -41.27 -0.02 -79.60
C GLY A 614 -41.37 1.12 -80.62
N ALA A 615 -41.48 2.37 -80.16
CA ALA A 615 -41.52 3.55 -81.04
C ALA A 615 -40.19 3.79 -81.77
N LEU A 616 -39.05 3.55 -81.12
CA LEU A 616 -37.71 3.64 -81.71
C LEU A 616 -37.43 2.52 -82.73
N ALA A 617 -38.01 1.33 -82.55
CA ALA A 617 -37.93 0.24 -83.52
C ALA A 617 -38.84 0.47 -84.75
N GLY A 618 -40.00 1.13 -84.57
CA GLY A 618 -40.92 1.52 -85.65
C GLY A 618 -40.36 2.63 -86.54
N ALA A 619 -39.70 3.64 -85.96
CA ALA A 619 -39.12 4.76 -86.72
C ALA A 619 -37.93 4.35 -87.62
N ARG A 620 -37.24 3.24 -87.32
CA ARG A 620 -36.14 2.71 -88.16
C ARG A 620 -36.61 1.94 -89.40
N ARG A 621 -37.89 1.57 -89.51
CA ARG A 621 -38.44 0.84 -90.69
C ARG A 621 -39.04 1.73 -91.78
N SER A 622 -39.22 3.03 -91.54
CA SER A 622 -39.84 3.95 -92.52
C SER A 622 -38.86 4.81 -93.34
N ALA A 623 -37.53 4.67 -93.15
CA ALA A 623 -36.53 5.52 -93.82
C ALA A 623 -35.82 4.88 -95.04
N THR A 624 -36.25 3.69 -95.50
CA THR A 624 -35.53 2.95 -96.56
C THR A 624 -36.32 2.67 -97.85
N ALA A 625 -37.45 3.34 -98.09
CA ALA A 625 -38.27 3.11 -99.29
C ALA A 625 -38.77 4.40 -99.96
N CYS A 626 -37.85 5.22 -100.49
CA CYS A 626 -38.12 6.01 -101.71
C CYS A 626 -36.81 6.56 -102.29
N ARG A 627 -36.18 5.78 -103.19
CA ARG A 627 -35.21 6.30 -104.17
C ARG A 627 -35.33 5.48 -105.46
N LYS A 628 -36.29 5.86 -106.29
CA LYS A 628 -36.22 5.87 -107.76
C LYS A 628 -37.29 6.82 -108.28
#